data_AF-A0A0N1BQL0-F1
#
_entry.id   AF-A0A0N1BQL0-F1
#
_cell.length_a   1.000
_cell.length_b   1.000
_cell.length_c   1.000
_cell.angle_alpha   90.00
_cell.angle_beta   90.00
_cell.angle_gamma   90.00
#
_symmetry.space_group_name_H-M   'P 1'
#
loop_
_entity.id
_entity.type
_entity.pdbx_description
1 polymer ?
#
loop_
_entity_poly.entity_id
_entity_poly.type
_entity_poly.pdbx_seq_one_letter_code
_entity_poly.pdbx_strand_id
1 'polypeptide(L)' 'MDPDPAPEVEDRLAAACARLFATADGHLLLSHLTRTTLTTSPGPDVTEARLRHLEGQRALVLTLRTLAARGGLSPLPALA' A
#
# COMPACT_ATOMS: atom_id res chain seq x y z
N MET A 1 -24.01 -21.02 12.08
CA MET A 1 -23.13 -20.43 11.06
C MET A 1 -21.90 -20.01 11.82
N ASP A 2 -20.81 -20.78 11.73
CA ASP A 2 -19.53 -20.29 12.24
C ASP A 2 -19.19 -18.97 11.54
N PRO A 3 -18.57 -18.01 12.23
CA PRO A 3 -18.10 -16.79 11.59
C PRO A 3 -17.16 -17.15 10.43
N ASP A 4 -17.29 -16.45 9.32
CA ASP A 4 -16.35 -16.55 8.20
C ASP A 4 -14.93 -16.23 8.73
N PRO A 5 -13.93 -17.10 8.52
CA PRO A 5 -12.55 -16.83 8.95
C PRO A 5 -11.87 -15.69 8.16
N ALA A 6 -12.43 -15.25 7.03
CA ALA A 6 -11.88 -14.18 6.20
C ALA A 6 -11.58 -12.87 6.95
N PRO A 7 -12.52 -12.27 7.72
CA PRO A 7 -12.25 -11.09 8.52
C PRO A 7 -11.10 -11.28 9.53
N GLU A 8 -11.00 -12.43 10.19
CA GLU A 8 -9.90 -12.70 11.14
C GLU A 8 -8.53 -12.74 10.45
N VAL A 9 -8.46 -13.31 9.25
CA VAL A 9 -7.22 -13.33 8.45
C VAL A 9 -6.85 -11.92 8.00
N GLU A 10 -7.82 -11.13 7.57
CA GLU A 10 -7.60 -9.76 7.10
C GLU A 10 -7.15 -8.83 8.23
N ASP A 11 -7.68 -8.99 9.44
CA ASP A 11 -7.28 -8.23 10.62
C ASP A 11 -5.88 -8.61 11.08
N ARG A 12 -5.53 -9.90 11.05
CA ARG A 12 -4.17 -10.37 11.33
C ARG A 12 -3.17 -9.82 10.30
N LEU A 13 -3.54 -9.77 9.03
CA LEU A 13 -2.71 -9.19 7.97
C LEU A 13 -2.56 -7.67 8.14
N ALA A 14 -3.64 -6.96 8.49
CA ALA A 14 -3.61 -5.54 8.79
C ALA A 14 -2.66 -5.24 9.96
N ALA A 15 -2.77 -5.98 11.06
CA ALA A 15 -1.88 -5.86 12.20
C ALA A 15 -0.42 -6.18 11.84
N ALA A 16 -0.16 -7.17 10.97
CA ALA A 16 1.18 -7.47 10.47
C ALA A 16 1.75 -6.33 9.61
N CYS A 17 0.95 -5.76 8.71
CA CYS A 17 1.34 -4.59 7.91
C CYS A 17 1.69 -3.40 8.80
N ALA A 18 0.86 -3.10 9.80
CA ALA A 18 1.10 -2.00 10.73
C ALA A 18 2.43 -2.17 11.48
N ARG A 19 2.67 -3.36 12.05
CA ARG A 19 3.94 -3.64 12.76
C ARG A 19 5.15 -3.56 11.84
N LEU A 20 5.05 -4.10 10.62
CA LEU A 20 6.16 -4.07 9.65
C LEU A 20 6.50 -2.64 9.27
N PHE A 21 5.51 -1.86 8.86
CA PHE A 21 5.73 -0.50 8.36
C PHE A 21 6.01 0.53 9.44
N ALA A 22 5.78 0.20 10.73
CA ALA A 22 6.21 1.03 11.86
C ALA A 22 7.73 1.01 12.11
N THR A 23 8.46 0.05 11.51
CA THR A 23 9.93 -0.03 11.62
C THR A 23 10.62 1.02 10.73
N ALA A 24 11.88 1.35 11.01
CA ALA A 24 12.64 2.29 10.18
C ALA A 24 12.76 1.81 8.72
N ASP A 25 13.09 0.54 8.52
CA ASP A 25 13.20 -0.06 7.18
C ASP A 25 11.84 -0.18 6.50
N GLY A 26 10.78 -0.47 7.27
CA GLY A 26 9.41 -0.47 6.77
C GLY A 26 8.99 0.91 6.24
N HIS A 27 9.26 1.98 6.99
CA HIS A 27 9.02 3.35 6.53
C HIS A 27 9.83 3.68 5.28
N LEU A 28 11.11 3.28 5.21
CA LEU A 28 11.97 3.48 4.04
C LEU A 28 11.37 2.80 2.81
N LEU A 29 10.99 1.53 2.93
CA LEU A 29 10.39 0.76 1.84
C LEU A 29 9.06 1.37 1.38
N LEU A 30 8.17 1.71 2.31
CA LEU A 30 6.86 2.27 1.97
C LEU A 30 6.98 3.66 1.33
N SER A 31 7.97 4.45 1.76
CA SER A 31 8.32 5.73 1.14
C SER A 31 8.87 5.54 -0.28
N HIS A 32 9.72 4.54 -0.49
CA HIS A 32 10.25 4.20 -1.81
C HIS A 32 9.12 3.77 -2.76
N LEU A 33 8.27 2.82 -2.35
CA LEU A 33 7.12 2.34 -3.13
C LEU A 33 6.17 3.48 -3.49
N THR A 34 5.88 4.35 -2.53
CA THR A 34 5.03 5.52 -2.73
C THR A 34 5.61 6.45 -3.80
N ARG A 35 6.93 6.71 -3.73
CA ARG A 35 7.61 7.60 -4.69
C ARG A 35 7.66 7.03 -6.10
N THR A 36 7.90 5.73 -6.23
CA THR A 36 8.05 5.08 -7.55
C THR A 36 6.70 4.82 -8.24
N THR A 37 5.59 4.81 -7.50
CA THR A 37 4.26 4.49 -8.03
C THR A 37 3.27 5.66 -7.98
N LEU A 38 3.03 6.24 -6.80
CA LEU A 38 1.95 7.21 -6.58
C LEU A 38 2.35 8.62 -7.02
N THR A 39 3.61 9.01 -6.84
CA THR A 39 4.09 10.34 -7.27
C THR A 39 4.68 10.35 -8.68
N THR A 40 4.75 9.18 -9.32
CA THR A 40 5.27 9.08 -10.68
C THR A 40 4.22 9.54 -11.68
N SER A 41 4.54 10.59 -12.44
CA SER A 41 3.77 11.03 -13.61
C SER A 41 4.45 10.54 -14.89
N PRO A 42 3.82 9.61 -15.63
CA PRO A 42 4.35 9.19 -16.93
C PRO A 42 4.16 10.30 -17.98
N GLY A 43 5.10 10.39 -18.92
CA GLY A 43 5.04 11.35 -20.04
C GLY A 43 3.96 11.01 -21.08
N PRO A 44 3.68 11.92 -22.02
CA PRO A 44 2.59 11.78 -22.99
C PRO A 44 2.72 10.58 -23.93
N ASP A 45 3.96 10.12 -24.19
CA ASP A 45 4.25 9.00 -25.09
C ASP A 45 4.21 7.62 -24.40
N VAL A 46 3.72 7.55 -23.16
CA VAL A 46 3.61 6.29 -22.43
C VAL A 46 2.59 5.37 -23.07
N THR A 47 2.93 4.07 -23.17
CA THR A 47 2.01 3.09 -23.74
C THR A 47 0.88 2.73 -22.76
N GLU A 48 -0.28 2.38 -23.28
CA GLU A 48 -1.42 1.87 -22.51
C GLU A 48 -1.07 0.67 -21.62
N ALA A 49 -0.22 -0.24 -22.12
CA ALA A 49 0.24 -1.38 -21.33
C ALA A 49 1.06 -0.94 -20.12
N ARG A 50 1.91 0.09 -20.29
CA ARG A 50 2.69 0.66 -19.20
C ARG A 50 1.82 1.41 -18.20
N LEU A 51 0.81 2.15 -18.67
CA LEU A 51 -0.17 2.81 -17.79
C LEU A 51 -0.94 1.80 -16.93
N ARG A 52 -1.48 0.75 -17.55
CA ARG A 52 -2.19 -0.32 -16.81
C ARG A 52 -1.29 -1.03 -15.79
N HIS A 53 -0.04 -1.27 -16.15
CA HIS A 53 0.93 -1.84 -15.22
C HIS A 53 1.21 -0.90 -14.03
N LEU A 54 1.41 0.39 -14.28
CA LEU A 54 1.58 1.39 -13.22
C LEU A 54 0.35 1.47 -12.31
N GLU A 55 -0.84 1.42 -12.88
CA GLU A 55 -2.08 1.45 -12.11
C GLU A 55 -2.24 0.21 -11.21
N GLY A 56 -1.87 -0.97 -11.70
CA GLY A 56 -1.80 -2.18 -10.87
C GLY A 56 -0.82 -2.04 -9.70
N GLN A 57 0.33 -1.41 -9.92
CA GLN A 57 1.30 -1.12 -8.86
C GLN A 57 0.74 -0.10 -7.83
N ARG A 58 0.05 0.95 -8.30
CA ARG A 58 -0.58 1.94 -7.41
C ARG A 58 -1.66 1.31 -6.55
N ALA A 59 -2.52 0.49 -7.14
CA ALA A 59 -3.54 -0.25 -6.40
C ALA A 59 -2.93 -1.13 -5.30
N LEU A 60 -1.85 -1.86 -5.61
CA LEU A 60 -1.14 -2.67 -4.61
C LEU A 60 -0.58 -1.82 -3.46
N VAL A 61 0.10 -0.71 -3.77
CA VAL A 61 0.68 0.17 -2.73
C VAL A 61 -0.41 0.81 -1.88
N LEU A 62 -1.53 1.23 -2.47
CA LEU A 62 -2.68 1.75 -1.72
C LEU A 62 -3.30 0.69 -0.80
N THR A 63 -3.45 -0.55 -1.27
CA THR A 63 -3.93 -1.66 -0.43
C THR A 63 -3.04 -1.90 0.78
N LEU A 64 -1.72 -1.89 0.60
CA LEU A 64 -0.77 -2.03 1.72
C LEU A 64 -0.89 -0.87 2.73
N ARG A 65 -1.04 0.37 2.25
CA ARG A 65 -1.26 1.54 3.11
C ARG A 65 -2.57 1.42 3.89
N THR A 66 -3.65 0.98 3.24
CA THR A 66 -4.96 0.77 3.87
C THR A 66 -4.90 -0.33 4.93
N LEU A 67 -4.25 -1.46 4.64
CA LEU A 67 -4.04 -2.53 5.62
C LEU A 67 -3.23 -2.06 6.82
N ALA A 68 -2.14 -1.31 6.60
CA ALA A 68 -1.34 -0.77 7.68
C ALA A 68 -2.13 0.22 8.55
N ALA A 69 -2.90 1.11 7.92
CA ALA A 69 -3.76 2.07 8.62
C ALA A 69 -4.84 1.35 9.44
N ARG A 70 -5.51 0.35 8.86
CA ARG A 70 -6.49 -0.49 9.57
C ARG A 70 -5.86 -1.24 10.75
N GLY A 71 -4.60 -1.66 10.61
CA GLY A 71 -3.84 -2.31 11.67
C GLY A 71 -3.30 -1.37 12.76
N GLY A 72 -3.58 -0.07 12.69
CA GLY A 72 -3.22 0.92 13.71
C GLY A 72 -1.97 1.74 13.43
N LEU A 73 -1.37 1.65 12.23
CA LEU A 73 -0.34 2.60 11.83
C LEU A 73 -1.01 3.96 11.58
N SER A 74 -0.55 5.01 12.27
CA SER A 74 -1.01 6.38 11.99
C SER A 74 -0.86 6.67 10.49
N PRO A 75 -1.85 7.30 9.83
CA PRO A 75 -1.79 7.56 8.41
C PRO A 75 -0.50 8.32 8.08
N LEU A 76 0.32 7.71 7.21
CA LEU A 76 1.50 8.36 6.66
C LEU A 76 1.07 9.68 6.01
N PRO A 77 1.85 10.76 6.14
CA PRO A 77 1.46 12.07 5.65
C PRO A 77 0.98 11.99 4.20
N ALA A 78 -0.07 12.78 3.90
CA ALA A 78 -0.57 12.92 2.55
C ALA A 78 0.58 13.32 1.63
N LEU A 79 0.61 12.72 0.45
CA LEU A 79 1.59 13.05 -0.59
C LEU A 79 1.41 14.54 -0.93
N ALA A 80 2.37 15.35 -0.51
CA ALA A 80 2.49 16.76 -0.92
C ALA A 80 3.21 16.86 -2.27
#